data_AF-A0A8E1WE96-F1
#
_entry.id   AF-A0A8E1WE96-F1
#
_cell.length_a   1.000
_cell.length_b   1.000
_cell.length_c   1.000
_cell.angle_alpha   90.00
_cell.angle_beta   90.00
_cell.angle_gamma   90.00
#
_symmetry.space_group_name_H-M   'P 1'
#
loop_
_entity.id
_entity.type
_entity.pdbx_description
1 polymer ?
#
loop_
_entity_poly.entity_id
_entity_poly.type
_entity_poly.pdbx_seq_one_letter_code
_entity_poly.pdbx_strand_id
1 'polypeptide(L)'
;MSLPSCPDWILAELREQFDWFDAHLPVPDRISRHFKRRNSIWGICWFAPDAAEAISRARYCAWLIGEGGLPVRSIKTAGQREVIWRDAHQIVSKPTDDLRRAFQ
;
A
#
# COMPACT_ATOMS: atom_id res chain seq x y z
N MET A 1 24.63 9.92 -4.48
CA MET A 1 24.09 9.46 -3.19
C MET A 1 23.83 7.98 -3.32
N SER A 2 24.84 7.17 -3.03
CA SER A 2 24.79 5.72 -3.14
C SER A 2 24.07 5.18 -1.90
N LEU A 3 22.90 4.57 -2.08
CA LEU A 3 22.30 3.75 -1.03
C LEU A 3 23.31 2.63 -0.73
N PRO A 4 23.65 2.35 0.55
CA PRO A 4 24.41 1.16 0.89
C PRO A 4 23.71 -0.04 0.24
N SER A 5 24.46 -0.93 -0.41
CA SER A 5 23.91 -2.06 -1.15
C SER A 5 23.00 -2.87 -0.22
N CYS A 6 21.68 -2.72 -0.40
CA CYS A 6 20.70 -3.54 0.31
C CYS A 6 21.08 -5.02 0.07
N PRO A 7 21.26 -5.84 1.12
CA PRO A 7 21.61 -7.24 0.95
C PRO A 7 20.67 -7.98 0.00
N ASP A 8 21.21 -8.81 -0.89
CA ASP A 8 20.42 -9.53 -1.90
C ASP A 8 19.29 -10.38 -1.30
N TRP A 9 19.50 -10.93 -0.11
CA TRP A 9 18.48 -11.71 0.59
C TRP A 9 17.26 -10.87 1.00
N ILE A 10 17.43 -9.59 1.34
CA ILE A 10 16.31 -8.70 1.64
C ILE A 10 15.48 -8.46 0.38
N LEU A 11 16.16 -8.28 -0.76
CA LEU A 11 15.49 -8.11 -2.06
C LEU A 11 14.73 -9.37 -2.48
N ALA A 12 15.30 -10.56 -2.22
CA ALA A 12 14.65 -11.84 -2.48
C ALA A 12 13.39 -12.00 -1.59
N GLU A 13 13.50 -11.78 -0.29
CA GLU A 13 12.37 -11.86 0.65
C GLU A 13 11.25 -10.86 0.30
N LEU A 14 11.60 -9.62 -0.06
CA LEU A 14 10.63 -8.63 -0.51
C LEU A 14 9.90 -9.08 -1.77
N ARG A 15 10.63 -9.68 -2.72
CA ARG A 15 10.04 -10.21 -3.94
C ARG A 15 9.05 -11.33 -3.65
N GLU A 16 9.38 -12.26 -2.76
CA GLU A 16 8.44 -13.32 -2.35
C GLU A 16 7.16 -12.77 -1.74
N GLN A 17 7.26 -11.71 -0.94
CA GLN A 17 6.06 -11.06 -0.39
C GLN A 17 5.23 -10.36 -1.48
N PHE A 18 5.87 -9.70 -2.46
CA PHE A 18 5.17 -9.06 -3.58
C PHE A 18 4.50 -10.09 -4.51
N ASP A 19 5.19 -11.18 -4.83
CA ASP A 19 4.63 -12.27 -5.61
C ASP A 19 3.41 -12.88 -4.91
N TRP A 20 3.45 -12.98 -3.57
CA TRP A 20 2.27 -13.39 -2.81
C TRP A 20 1.12 -12.38 -2.94
N PHE A 21 1.38 -11.08 -2.83
CA PHE A 21 0.34 -10.06 -2.98
C PHE A 21 -0.29 -10.09 -4.37
N ASP A 22 0.51 -10.21 -5.43
CA ASP A 22 0.01 -10.27 -6.81
C ASP A 22 -0.88 -11.49 -7.05
N ALA A 23 -0.60 -12.61 -6.37
CA ALA A 23 -1.39 -13.83 -6.48
C ALA A 23 -2.69 -13.81 -5.63
N HIS A 24 -2.73 -13.04 -4.53
CA HIS A 24 -3.81 -13.15 -3.53
C HIS A 24 -4.66 -11.89 -3.35
N LEU A 25 -4.18 -10.71 -3.78
CA LEU A 25 -4.96 -9.48 -3.71
C LEU A 25 -5.63 -9.18 -5.04
N PRO A 26 -6.97 -9.10 -5.08
CA PRO A 26 -7.67 -8.73 -6.30
C PRO A 26 -7.24 -7.34 -6.79
N VAL A 27 -6.78 -7.26 -8.04
CA VAL A 27 -6.63 -5.97 -8.71
C VAL A 27 -8.01 -5.53 -9.17
N PRO A 28 -8.48 -4.31 -8.83
CA PRO A 28 -9.83 -3.92 -9.22
C PRO A 28 -9.89 -3.72 -10.74
N ASP A 29 -10.67 -4.54 -11.45
CA ASP A 29 -10.86 -4.48 -12.91
C ASP A 29 -11.37 -3.11 -13.41
N ARG A 30 -11.94 -2.29 -12.52
CA ARG A 30 -12.50 -0.96 -12.82
C ARG A 30 -12.27 0.05 -11.70
N ILE A 31 -11.02 0.46 -11.43
CA ILE A 31 -10.78 1.76 -10.74
C ILE A 31 -11.10 2.94 -11.68
N SER A 32 -11.30 2.69 -12.98
CA SER A 32 -11.73 3.70 -13.94
C SER A 32 -13.25 3.92 -13.89
N ARG A 33 -13.79 4.48 -12.79
CA ARG A 33 -14.85 5.46 -13.01
C ARG A 33 -14.20 6.54 -13.85
N HIS A 34 -14.57 6.63 -15.12
CA HIS A 34 -14.06 7.64 -16.04
C HIS A 34 -14.00 9.01 -15.35
N PHE A 35 -12.80 9.42 -14.92
CA PHE A 35 -12.47 10.76 -14.42
C PHE A 35 -12.47 11.79 -15.57
N LYS A 36 -13.31 11.58 -16.59
CA LYS A 36 -13.28 12.26 -17.89
C LYS A 36 -13.67 13.74 -17.83
N ARG A 37 -13.93 14.32 -16.64
CA ARG A 37 -14.32 15.74 -16.52
C ARG A 37 -13.71 16.52 -15.34
N ARG A 38 -13.04 15.88 -14.37
CA ARG A 38 -12.37 16.55 -13.25
C ARG A 38 -11.14 15.74 -12.86
N ASN A 39 -10.05 16.42 -12.55
CA ASN A 39 -8.73 15.92 -12.11
C ASN A 39 -8.77 14.47 -11.59
N SER A 40 -7.88 13.62 -12.10
CA SER A 40 -7.69 12.24 -11.66
C SER A 40 -7.64 12.17 -10.12
N ILE A 41 -8.66 11.56 -9.52
CA ILE A 41 -8.68 11.32 -8.08
C ILE A 41 -7.82 10.08 -7.86
N TRP A 42 -6.75 10.24 -7.09
CA TRP A 42 -5.93 9.13 -6.61
C TRP A 42 -6.56 8.57 -5.34
N GLY A 43 -6.50 7.26 -5.14
CA GLY A 43 -7.00 6.57 -3.95
C GLY A 43 -5.86 6.08 -3.07
N ILE A 44 -6.10 5.96 -1.77
CA ILE A 44 -5.19 5.26 -0.86
C ILE A 44 -5.76 3.88 -0.60
N CYS A 45 -4.96 2.85 -0.84
CA CYS A 45 -5.31 1.47 -0.55
C CYS A 45 -4.98 1.15 0.92
N TRP A 46 -5.98 0.64 1.63
CA TRP A 46 -5.88 0.16 3.00
C TRP A 46 -6.21 -1.33 3.02
N PHE A 47 -5.63 -2.07 3.96
CA PHE A 47 -6.12 -3.40 4.27
C PHE A 47 -7.41 -3.32 5.07
N ALA A 48 -8.36 -4.20 4.76
CA ALA A 48 -9.50 -4.46 5.62
C ALA A 48 -8.99 -5.03 6.98
N PRO A 49 -9.64 -4.71 8.12
CA PRO A 49 -9.15 -5.13 9.43
C PRO A 49 -9.00 -6.65 9.62
N ASP A 50 -9.78 -7.42 8.88
CA ASP A 50 -9.84 -8.88 8.85
C ASP A 50 -8.84 -9.51 7.86
N ALA A 51 -8.15 -8.73 7.04
CA ALA A 51 -7.11 -9.19 6.12
C ALA A 51 -5.79 -9.51 6.86
N ALA A 52 -5.85 -10.37 7.87
CA ALA A 52 -4.77 -10.63 8.83
C ALA A 52 -3.46 -11.06 8.17
N GLU A 53 -3.52 -11.94 7.17
CA GLU A 53 -2.32 -12.39 6.45
C GLU A 53 -1.68 -11.25 5.64
N ALA A 54 -2.50 -10.50 4.88
CA ALA A 54 -2.01 -9.38 4.09
C ALA A 54 -1.40 -8.28 4.98
N ILE A 55 -2.01 -8.00 6.14
CA ILE A 55 -1.46 -7.08 7.14
C ILE A 55 -0.14 -7.59 7.71
N SER A 56 -0.05 -8.89 8.04
CA SER A 56 1.17 -9.51 8.57
C SER A 56 2.33 -9.39 7.57
N ARG A 57 2.09 -9.75 6.30
CA ARG A 57 3.08 -9.64 5.23
C ARG A 57 3.50 -8.19 4.97
N ALA A 58 2.56 -7.25 4.96
CA ALA A 58 2.89 -5.84 4.77
C ALA A 58 3.76 -5.28 5.90
N ARG A 59 3.53 -5.73 7.15
CA ARG A 59 4.42 -5.40 8.28
C ARG A 59 5.79 -6.02 8.13
N TYR A 60 5.87 -7.24 7.59
CA TYR A 60 7.16 -7.88 7.29
C TYR A 60 7.93 -7.12 6.21
N CYS A 61 7.27 -6.70 5.11
CA CYS A 61 7.88 -5.82 4.12
C CYS A 61 8.38 -4.51 4.73
N ALA A 62 7.58 -3.88 5.61
CA ALA A 62 7.97 -2.66 6.30
C ALA A 62 9.23 -2.85 7.16
N TRP A 63 9.36 -4.00 7.82
CA TRP A 63 10.57 -4.35 8.57
C TRP A 63 11.77 -4.57 7.63
N LEU A 64 11.62 -5.36 6.55
CA LEU A 64 12.67 -5.60 5.56
C LEU A 64 13.20 -4.30 4.92
N ILE A 65 12.30 -3.38 4.56
CA ILE A 65 12.66 -2.07 4.00
C ILE A 65 13.43 -1.23 5.04
N GLY A 66 13.01 -1.30 6.31
CA GLY A 66 13.73 -0.70 7.44
C GLY A 66 15.15 -1.23 7.60
N GLU A 67 15.31 -2.56 7.59
CA GLU A 67 16.62 -3.23 7.65
C GLU A 67 17.49 -2.90 6.44
N GLY A 68 16.88 -2.72 5.26
CA GLY A 68 17.54 -2.25 4.05
C GLY A 68 18.00 -0.78 4.08
N GLY A 69 17.80 -0.09 5.20
CA GLY A 69 18.27 1.28 5.44
C GLY A 69 17.29 2.38 5.03
N LEU A 70 16.05 2.03 4.65
CA LEU A 70 15.00 2.99 4.32
C LEU A 70 14.04 3.15 5.51
N PRO A 71 13.94 4.33 6.13
CA PRO A 71 13.04 4.54 7.26
C PRO A 71 11.57 4.28 6.88
N VAL A 72 10.90 3.37 7.61
CA VAL A 72 9.48 3.09 7.43
C VAL A 72 8.68 3.53 8.65
N ARG A 73 7.52 4.15 8.41
CA ARG A 73 6.58 4.56 9.46
C ARG A 73 5.17 4.10 9.12
N SER A 74 4.52 3.44 10.06
CA SER A 74 3.09 3.13 9.96
C SER A 74 2.24 4.39 10.15
N ILE A 75 1.32 4.63 9.23
CA ILE A 75 0.33 5.71 9.35
C ILE A 75 -1.00 5.10 9.78
N LYS A 76 -1.53 5.59 10.89
CA LYS A 76 -2.91 5.32 11.32
C LYS A 76 -3.68 6.62 11.23
N THR A 77 -4.91 6.59 10.74
CA THR A 77 -5.83 7.74 10.81
C THR A 77 -7.25 7.25 11.04
N ALA A 78 -7.95 7.97 11.91
CA ALA A 78 -9.31 7.71 12.35
C ALA A 78 -10.34 8.61 11.64
N GLY A 79 -9.90 9.43 10.68
CA GLY A 79 -10.77 10.35 9.94
C GLY A 79 -11.85 9.62 9.15
N GLN A 80 -12.99 10.28 8.97
CA GLN A 80 -14.05 9.83 8.08
C GLN A 80 -13.51 9.83 6.64
N ARG A 81 -13.62 8.70 5.95
CA ARG A 81 -13.08 8.53 4.60
C ARG A 81 -14.20 8.21 3.64
N GLU A 82 -14.21 8.90 2.51
CA GLU A 82 -15.04 8.49 1.37
C GLU A 82 -14.44 7.21 0.77
N VAL A 83 -15.11 6.07 0.97
CA VAL A 83 -14.73 4.79 0.37
C VAL A 83 -15.15 4.80 -1.09
N ILE A 84 -14.18 4.63 -1.99
CA ILE A 84 -14.41 4.65 -3.44
C ILE A 84 -14.37 3.25 -4.05
N TRP A 85 -13.78 2.28 -3.36
CA TRP A 85 -13.82 0.86 -3.72
C TRP A 85 -13.51 -0.02 -2.48
N ARG A 86 -14.02 -1.25 -2.47
CA ARG A 86 -13.79 -2.24 -1.41
C ARG A 86 -13.97 -3.65 -1.95
N ASP A 87 -13.16 -4.58 -1.46
CA ASP A 87 -13.38 -6.02 -1.54
C ASP A 87 -13.22 -6.68 -0.15
N ALA A 88 -12.97 -7.99 -0.13
CA ALA A 88 -12.76 -8.76 1.11
C ALA A 88 -11.41 -8.48 1.81
N HIS A 89 -10.43 -7.88 1.12
CA HIS A 89 -9.06 -7.71 1.63
C HIS A 89 -8.63 -6.24 1.71
N GLN A 90 -9.25 -5.38 0.92
CA GLN A 90 -8.81 -4.02 0.64
C GLN A 90 -9.97 -3.03 0.69
N ILE A 91 -9.64 -1.83 1.16
CA ILE A 91 -10.52 -0.65 1.16
C ILE A 91 -9.74 0.47 0.49
N VAL A 92 -10.23 0.98 -0.63
CA VAL A 92 -9.65 2.16 -1.27
C VAL A 92 -10.49 3.37 -0.90
N SER A 93 -9.84 4.38 -0.34
CA SER A 93 -10.49 5.62 0.06
C SER A 93 -9.91 6.83 -0.66
N LYS A 94 -10.73 7.88 -0.79
CA LYS A 94 -10.22 9.19 -1.16
C LYS A 94 -9.24 9.68 -0.07
N PRO A 95 -8.10 10.28 -0.45
CA PRO A 95 -7.22 10.99 0.46
C PRO A 95 -7.96 12.14 1.14
N THR A 96 -7.60 12.37 2.39
CA THR A 96 -8.00 13.54 3.18
C THR A 96 -6.80 14.51 3.27
N ASP A 97 -7.05 15.76 3.63
CA ASP A 97 -6.00 16.80 3.63
C ASP A 97 -4.85 16.50 4.62
N ASP A 98 -5.09 15.67 5.65
CA ASP A 98 -4.09 15.20 6.61
C ASP A 98 -3.17 14.08 6.04
N LEU A 99 -3.58 13.43 4.94
CA LEU A 99 -2.80 12.40 4.27
C LEU A 99 -1.96 13.01 3.14
N ARG A 100 -0.72 13.37 3.47
CA ARG A 100 0.27 13.82 2.48
C ARG A 100 0.53 12.73 1.44
N ARG A 101 0.70 13.12 0.17
CA ARG A 101 1.25 12.22 -0.86
C ARG A 101 2.65 11.78 -0.42
N ALA A 102 2.92 10.48 -0.55
CA ALA A 102 4.21 9.88 -0.19
C ALA A 102 5.37 10.43 -1.04
N PHE A 103 5.08 10.96 -2.23
CA PHE A 103 6.04 11.57 -3.13
C PHE A 103 5.45 12.89 -3.66
N GLN A 104 6.14 14.00 -3.43
CA GLN A 104 5.89 15.31 -4.04
C GLN A 104 7.00 15.61 -5.04
#